data_AF-A0A7S3IDH2-F1
#
_entry.id   AF-A0A7S3IDH2-F1
#
_cell.length_a   1.000
_cell.length_b   1.000
_cell.length_c   1.000
_cell.angle_alpha   90.00
_cell.angle_beta   90.00
_cell.angle_gamma   90.00
#
_symmetry.space_group_name_H-M   'P 1'
#
loop_
_entity.id
_entity.type
_entity.pdbx_description
1 polymer ?
#
loop_
_entity_poly.entity_id
_entity_poly.type
_entity_poly.pdbx_seq_one_letter_code
_entity_poly.pdbx_strand_id
1 'polypeptide(L)'
;MFGNALPDNERQADMITFAKLIAMNCLNFDMNECNFSEKIMSIKDKNGLSRDGSSRVALHRATGITLCFTLECNYHNGKRINTLAPKYIKSQNAIEEENPVTDPNSKIYANTNSPPFSWEIFEDVGRAICVALLDHIGMNPVSRIPLSCYRTVENVKDDIKNNLAKYSAGQVNVCGVNHFSATNTKVG
;
A
#
# COMPACT_ATOMS: atom_id res chain seq x y z
N MET A 1 2.61 -7.85 -1.62
CA MET A 1 2.58 -7.53 -3.06
C MET A 1 4.01 -7.55 -3.60
N PHE A 2 4.23 -8.10 -4.79
CA PHE A 2 5.57 -8.22 -5.39
C PHE A 2 5.64 -7.47 -6.72
N GLY A 3 6.61 -6.58 -6.86
CA GLY A 3 6.92 -5.92 -8.13
C GLY A 3 8.23 -6.42 -8.75
N ASN A 4 8.64 -5.78 -9.84
CA ASN A 4 9.92 -6.06 -10.49
C ASN A 4 11.01 -5.12 -9.96
N ALA A 5 12.26 -5.55 -9.85
CA ALA A 5 13.34 -4.60 -9.62
C ALA A 5 13.66 -3.88 -10.93
N LEU A 6 13.41 -2.58 -10.95
CA LEU A 6 13.66 -1.73 -12.10
C LEU A 6 15.03 -1.06 -11.94
N PRO A 7 15.83 -0.95 -13.02
CA PRO A 7 17.13 -0.28 -12.98
C PRO A 7 17.00 1.25 -12.84
N ASP A 8 15.86 1.79 -13.26
CA ASP A 8 15.54 3.20 -13.14
C ASP A 8 14.93 3.49 -11.77
N ASN A 9 15.64 4.29 -10.96
CA ASN A 9 15.23 4.62 -9.58
C ASN A 9 13.92 5.42 -9.53
N GLU A 10 13.64 6.25 -10.53
CA GLU A 10 12.39 7.03 -10.59
C GLU A 10 11.19 6.12 -10.80
N ARG A 11 11.29 5.19 -11.74
CA ARG A 11 10.27 4.17 -12.01
C ARG A 11 10.14 3.17 -10.86
N GLN A 12 11.25 2.80 -10.23
CA GLN A 12 11.25 1.95 -9.04
C GLN A 12 10.50 2.64 -7.89
N ALA A 13 10.82 3.91 -7.62
CA ALA A 13 10.14 4.69 -6.59
C ALA A 13 8.65 4.87 -6.92
N ASP A 14 8.30 5.10 -8.19
CA ASP A 14 6.93 5.24 -8.65
C ASP A 14 6.10 3.97 -8.42
N MET A 15 6.65 2.81 -8.77
CA MET A 15 6.05 1.50 -8.54
C MET A 15 5.84 1.22 -7.05
N ILE A 16 6.83 1.53 -6.21
CA ILE A 16 6.72 1.37 -4.75
C ILE A 16 5.72 2.37 -4.16
N THR A 17 5.64 3.59 -4.71
CA THR A 17 4.68 4.62 -4.30
C THR A 17 3.26 4.10 -4.45
N PHE A 18 2.95 3.46 -5.58
CA PHE A 18 1.65 2.83 -5.78
C PHE A 18 1.32 1.81 -4.68
N ALA A 19 2.24 0.92 -4.33
CA ALA A 19 2.04 -0.04 -3.24
C ALA A 19 1.87 0.64 -1.87
N LYS A 20 2.61 1.73 -1.62
CA LYS A 20 2.47 2.52 -0.39
C LYS A 20 1.11 3.21 -0.30
N LEU A 21 0.58 3.73 -1.41
CA LEU A 21 -0.76 4.32 -1.47
C LEU A 21 -1.86 3.29 -1.15
N ILE A 22 -1.68 2.02 -1.54
CA ILE A 22 -2.58 0.93 -1.13
C ILE A 22 -2.52 0.72 0.39
N ALA A 23 -1.31 0.66 0.96
CA ALA A 23 -1.12 0.52 2.40
C ALA A 23 -1.76 1.67 3.20
N MET A 24 -1.77 2.88 2.63
CA MET A 24 -2.41 4.05 3.24
C MET A 24 -3.94 4.05 3.15
N ASN A 25 -4.54 3.12 2.40
CA ASN A 25 -5.98 2.99 2.20
C ASN A 25 -6.59 1.67 2.73
N CYS A 26 -5.78 0.70 3.14
CA CYS A 26 -6.25 -0.61 3.62
C CYS A 26 -5.60 -0.96 4.96
N LEU A 27 -6.40 -1.34 5.95
CA LEU A 27 -5.88 -1.80 7.25
C LEU A 27 -5.04 -3.08 7.10
N ASN A 28 -5.38 -3.99 6.19
CA ASN A 28 -4.78 -5.33 6.12
C ASN A 28 -3.71 -5.49 5.03
N PHE A 29 -3.33 -4.41 4.33
CA PHE A 29 -2.28 -4.47 3.32
C PHE A 29 -0.89 -4.25 3.96
N ASP A 30 -0.13 -5.32 4.18
CA ASP A 30 1.18 -5.21 4.83
C ASP A 30 2.29 -4.82 3.82
N MET A 31 2.73 -3.56 3.89
CA MET A 31 3.83 -3.06 3.08
C MET A 31 5.17 -3.72 3.42
N ASN A 32 5.34 -4.23 4.65
CA ASN A 32 6.59 -4.90 5.05
C ASN A 32 6.71 -6.32 4.47
N GLU A 33 5.58 -6.90 4.06
CA GLU A 33 5.56 -8.18 3.33
C GLU A 33 5.56 -7.96 1.81
N CYS A 34 5.72 -6.71 1.34
CA CYS A 34 5.96 -6.41 -0.06
C CYS A 34 7.44 -6.50 -0.42
N ASN A 35 7.76 -6.81 -1.67
CA ASN A 35 9.16 -6.85 -2.12
C ASN A 35 9.30 -6.48 -3.59
N PHE A 36 10.31 -5.66 -3.87
CA PHE A 36 10.61 -5.08 -5.19
C PHE A 36 12.10 -5.21 -5.52
N SER A 37 12.86 -6.00 -4.74
CA SER A 37 14.31 -6.13 -4.86
C SER A 37 14.72 -7.16 -5.91
N GLU A 38 15.92 -7.00 -6.46
CA GLU A 38 16.47 -7.98 -7.40
C GLU A 38 16.71 -9.34 -6.74
N LYS A 39 17.09 -9.32 -5.46
CA LYS A 39 17.33 -10.53 -4.65
C LYS A 39 16.13 -11.46 -4.67
N ILE A 40 14.91 -10.95 -4.50
CA ILE A 40 13.73 -11.83 -4.50
C ILE A 40 13.43 -12.40 -5.89
N MET A 41 13.79 -11.68 -6.96
CA MET A 41 13.57 -12.13 -8.33
C MET A 41 14.50 -13.28 -8.72
N SER A 42 15.74 -13.24 -8.25
CA SER A 42 16.78 -14.23 -8.57
C SER A 42 16.75 -15.48 -7.68
N ILE A 43 16.01 -15.48 -6.57
CA ILE A 43 15.83 -16.67 -5.74
C ILE A 43 15.15 -17.78 -6.55
N LYS A 44 15.84 -18.92 -6.60
CA LYS A 44 15.34 -20.16 -7.20
C LYS A 44 14.51 -20.94 -6.20
N ASP A 45 13.42 -21.53 -6.66
CA ASP A 45 12.63 -22.48 -5.89
C ASP A 45 13.34 -23.84 -5.76
N LYS A 46 12.69 -24.79 -5.10
CA LYS A 46 13.21 -26.17 -4.95
C LYS A 46 13.39 -26.90 -6.28
N ASN A 47 12.73 -26.43 -7.34
CA ASN A 47 12.80 -26.97 -8.70
C ASN A 47 13.84 -26.22 -9.55
N GLY A 48 14.57 -25.25 -8.98
CA GLY A 48 15.59 -24.46 -9.68
C GLY A 48 15.04 -23.30 -10.52
N LEU A 49 13.72 -23.05 -10.50
CA LEU A 49 13.08 -21.96 -11.24
C LEU A 49 13.14 -20.67 -10.43
N SER A 50 13.67 -19.60 -11.04
CA SER A 50 13.64 -18.28 -10.43
C SER A 50 12.32 -17.57 -10.72
N ARG A 51 12.03 -16.49 -9.98
CA ARG A 51 10.85 -15.65 -10.25
C ARG A 51 10.98 -14.85 -11.55
N ASP A 52 12.11 -14.96 -12.25
CA ASP A 52 12.34 -14.40 -13.59
C ASP A 52 11.36 -14.95 -14.64
N GLY A 53 10.84 -16.17 -14.42
CA GLY A 53 9.78 -16.76 -15.24
C GLY A 53 8.35 -16.34 -14.86
N SER A 54 8.17 -15.42 -13.91
CA SER A 54 6.84 -15.00 -13.48
C SER A 54 6.14 -14.11 -14.51
N SER A 55 4.81 -14.13 -14.51
CA SER A 55 3.99 -13.35 -15.45
C SER A 55 4.28 -11.85 -15.40
N ARG A 56 4.54 -11.28 -14.21
CA ARG A 56 4.90 -9.84 -14.08
C ARG A 56 6.22 -9.49 -14.76
N VAL A 57 7.20 -10.41 -14.77
CA VAL A 57 8.50 -10.20 -15.43
C VAL A 57 8.32 -10.31 -16.94
N ALA A 58 7.58 -11.33 -17.41
CA ALA A 58 7.27 -11.50 -18.82
C ALA A 58 6.48 -10.32 -19.40
N LEU A 59 5.44 -9.86 -18.71
CA LEU A 59 4.64 -8.70 -19.12
C LEU A 59 5.47 -7.42 -19.14
N HIS A 60 6.30 -7.18 -18.12
CA HIS A 60 7.19 -6.03 -18.09
C HIS A 60 8.20 -6.05 -19.24
N ARG A 61 8.82 -7.21 -19.53
CA ARG A 61 9.74 -7.37 -20.68
C ARG A 61 9.06 -7.10 -22.02
N ALA A 62 7.81 -7.56 -22.18
CA ALA A 62 7.07 -7.42 -23.42
C ALA A 62 6.52 -5.99 -23.65
N THR A 63 6.18 -5.27 -22.59
CA THR A 63 5.40 -4.00 -22.70
C THR A 63 6.11 -2.78 -22.14
N GLY A 64 7.11 -2.97 -21.28
CA GLY A 64 7.75 -1.89 -20.55
C GLY A 64 6.88 -1.26 -19.46
N ILE A 65 5.71 -1.82 -19.10
CA ILE A 65 4.82 -1.24 -18.07
C ILE A 65 5.49 -1.25 -16.69
N THR A 66 5.53 -0.09 -16.03
CA THR A 66 6.12 0.09 -14.67
C THR A 66 5.29 -0.59 -13.59
N LEU A 67 3.97 -0.32 -13.58
CA LEU A 67 3.05 -0.82 -12.56
C LEU A 67 2.60 -2.25 -12.87
N CYS A 68 3.50 -3.22 -12.64
CA CYS A 68 3.25 -4.63 -12.88
C CYS A 68 3.55 -5.46 -11.62
N PHE A 69 2.51 -6.06 -11.05
CA PHE A 69 2.57 -6.66 -9.72
C PHE A 69 1.98 -8.07 -9.67
N THR A 70 2.45 -8.84 -8.70
CA THR A 70 1.76 -10.04 -8.20
C THR A 70 1.21 -9.72 -6.81
N LEU A 71 -0.11 -9.80 -6.65
CA LEU A 71 -0.77 -9.72 -5.34
C LEU A 71 -0.87 -11.13 -4.76
N GLU A 72 -0.36 -11.32 -3.55
CA GLU A 72 -0.45 -12.58 -2.81
C GLU A 72 -1.22 -12.33 -1.52
N CYS A 73 -2.16 -13.23 -1.23
CA CYS A 73 -3.02 -13.19 -0.06
C CYS A 73 -2.76 -14.41 0.82
N ASN A 74 -2.66 -14.21 2.13
CA ASN A 74 -2.68 -15.32 3.08
C ASN A 74 -4.13 -15.82 3.25
N TYR A 75 -4.32 -17.09 3.61
CA TYR A 75 -5.67 -17.67 3.83
C TYR A 75 -6.09 -17.68 5.31
N HIS A 76 -5.21 -17.30 6.23
CA HIS A 76 -5.46 -17.33 7.66
C HIS A 76 -5.64 -15.93 8.23
N ASN A 77 -4.56 -15.21 8.51
CA ASN A 77 -4.59 -13.86 9.07
C ASN A 77 -3.32 -13.08 8.73
N GLY A 78 -3.36 -11.77 8.95
CA GLY A 78 -2.19 -10.88 8.84
C GLY A 78 -1.32 -10.89 10.10
N LYS A 79 -0.15 -10.24 10.00
CA LYS A 79 0.76 -10.04 11.14
C LYS A 79 0.46 -8.76 11.93
N ARG A 80 -0.11 -7.76 11.25
CA ARG A 80 -0.36 -6.40 11.74
C ARG A 80 -1.42 -5.72 10.88
N ILE A 81 -1.97 -4.63 11.39
CA ILE A 81 -2.79 -3.71 10.63
C ILE A 81 -2.12 -2.34 10.51
N ASN A 82 -2.46 -1.60 9.46
CA ASN A 82 -2.02 -0.22 9.25
C ASN A 82 -2.80 0.76 10.12
N THR A 83 -2.32 2.00 10.20
CA THR A 83 -3.11 3.13 10.70
C THR A 83 -3.44 4.05 9.54
N LEU A 84 -4.73 4.31 9.33
CA LEU A 84 -5.21 5.10 8.21
C LEU A 84 -5.51 6.53 8.67
N ALA A 85 -5.12 7.52 7.85
CA ALA A 85 -5.61 8.89 8.02
C ALA A 85 -7.09 8.97 7.60
N PRO A 86 -7.89 9.93 8.11
CA PRO A 86 -9.30 10.05 7.75
C PRO A 86 -9.52 10.25 6.24
N LYS A 87 -10.66 9.75 5.73
CA LYS A 87 -11.10 9.98 4.34
C LYS A 87 -11.59 11.42 4.17
N TYR A 88 -10.84 12.25 3.42
CA TYR A 88 -11.21 13.64 3.19
C TYR A 88 -11.89 13.84 1.84
N ILE A 89 -13.12 14.35 1.85
CA ILE A 89 -13.92 14.70 0.67
C ILE A 89 -13.58 16.12 0.23
N LYS A 90 -12.80 16.26 -0.84
CA LYS A 90 -12.26 17.55 -1.28
C LYS A 90 -13.35 18.57 -1.63
N SER A 91 -14.41 18.13 -2.29
CA SER A 91 -15.49 19.02 -2.77
C SER A 91 -16.38 19.56 -1.64
N GLN A 92 -16.45 18.86 -0.52
CA GLN A 92 -17.32 19.20 0.61
C GLN A 92 -16.56 19.72 1.82
N ASN A 93 -15.23 19.71 1.78
CA ASN A 93 -14.37 19.99 2.92
C ASN A 93 -14.80 19.19 4.18
N ALA A 94 -15.11 17.91 4.00
CA ALA A 94 -15.71 17.05 5.01
C ALA A 94 -14.93 15.73 5.17
N ILE A 95 -15.17 15.05 6.29
CA ILE A 95 -14.63 13.71 6.56
C ILE A 95 -15.72 12.68 6.30
N GLU A 96 -15.42 11.68 5.48
CA GLU A 96 -16.30 10.54 5.26
C GLU A 96 -16.14 9.51 6.39
N GLU A 97 -17.25 8.96 6.87
CA GLU A 97 -17.25 7.92 7.90
C GLU A 97 -16.54 6.64 7.42
N GLU A 98 -15.87 5.94 8.33
CA GLU A 98 -15.18 4.69 8.03
C GLU A 98 -16.15 3.52 7.87
N ASN A 99 -15.80 2.58 6.98
CA ASN A 99 -16.48 1.29 6.92
C ASN A 99 -15.90 0.35 7.99
N PRO A 100 -16.59 -0.72 8.39
CA PRO A 100 -16.07 -1.66 9.39
C PRO A 100 -14.69 -2.23 9.06
N VAL A 101 -14.38 -2.45 7.78
CA VAL A 101 -13.07 -2.96 7.32
C VAL A 101 -11.95 -1.92 7.30
N THR A 102 -12.28 -0.63 7.41
CA THR A 102 -11.32 0.49 7.46
C THR A 102 -11.30 1.20 8.82
N ASP A 103 -12.18 0.84 9.75
CA ASP A 103 -12.20 1.30 11.14
C ASP A 103 -11.51 0.27 12.06
N PRO A 104 -10.35 0.60 12.67
CA PRO A 104 -9.66 -0.30 13.59
C PRO A 104 -10.42 -0.55 14.91
N ASN A 105 -11.46 0.24 15.22
CA ASN A 105 -12.30 0.04 16.40
C ASN A 105 -13.55 -0.81 16.11
N SER A 106 -13.73 -1.26 14.86
CA SER A 106 -14.89 -2.07 14.48
C SER A 106 -14.84 -3.46 15.13
N LYS A 107 -15.98 -4.15 15.12
CA LYS A 107 -16.08 -5.53 15.62
C LYS A 107 -15.14 -6.51 14.92
N ILE A 108 -14.72 -6.22 13.68
CA ILE A 108 -13.78 -7.07 12.92
C ILE A 108 -12.42 -7.11 13.64
N TYR A 109 -11.97 -5.98 14.17
CA TYR A 109 -10.64 -5.81 14.78
C TYR A 109 -10.68 -5.84 16.32
N ALA A 110 -11.87 -5.93 16.91
CA ALA A 110 -12.03 -6.01 18.35
C ALA A 110 -11.28 -7.23 18.92
N ASN A 111 -10.45 -6.99 19.94
CA ASN A 111 -9.71 -8.00 20.70
C ASN A 111 -8.63 -8.78 19.93
N THR A 112 -8.19 -8.32 18.76
CA THR A 112 -7.08 -8.94 18.03
C THR A 112 -6.17 -7.90 17.37
N ASN A 113 -4.87 -8.19 17.28
CA ASN A 113 -3.92 -7.36 16.56
C ASN A 113 -4.05 -7.49 15.03
N SER A 114 -4.63 -8.61 14.56
CA SER A 114 -4.98 -8.83 13.16
C SER A 114 -6.08 -9.89 13.07
N PRO A 115 -7.21 -9.61 12.41
CA PRO A 115 -8.29 -10.57 12.28
C PRO A 115 -7.94 -11.69 11.30
N PRO A 116 -8.61 -12.85 11.40
CA PRO A 116 -8.69 -13.79 10.30
C PRO A 116 -9.23 -13.09 9.05
N PHE A 117 -8.65 -13.39 7.90
CA PHE A 117 -9.06 -12.76 6.65
C PHE A 117 -10.40 -13.30 6.19
N SER A 118 -11.36 -12.38 6.08
CA SER A 118 -12.69 -12.60 5.54
C SER A 118 -12.77 -12.07 4.10
N TRP A 119 -13.88 -12.36 3.42
CA TRP A 119 -14.12 -11.86 2.07
C TRP A 119 -14.24 -10.33 2.05
N GLU A 120 -14.82 -9.71 3.09
CA GLU A 120 -14.89 -8.25 3.24
C GLU A 120 -13.49 -7.62 3.26
N ILE A 121 -12.53 -8.28 3.92
CA ILE A 121 -11.13 -7.83 3.97
C ILE A 121 -10.49 -7.93 2.59
N PHE A 122 -10.71 -9.02 1.85
CA PHE A 122 -10.17 -9.14 0.48
C PHE A 122 -10.78 -8.14 -0.49
N GLU A 123 -12.08 -7.88 -0.38
CA GLU A 123 -12.72 -6.82 -1.15
C GLU A 123 -12.15 -5.43 -0.81
N ASP A 124 -11.84 -5.18 0.46
CA ASP A 124 -11.22 -3.93 0.89
C ASP A 124 -9.82 -3.73 0.26
N VAL A 125 -9.01 -4.78 0.19
CA VAL A 125 -7.72 -4.75 -0.53
C VAL A 125 -7.93 -4.36 -2.00
N GLY A 126 -8.95 -4.92 -2.66
CA GLY A 126 -9.33 -4.56 -4.03
C GLY A 126 -9.77 -3.09 -4.16
N ARG A 127 -10.63 -2.61 -3.24
CA ARG A 127 -11.05 -1.20 -3.18
C ARG A 127 -9.86 -0.27 -2.99
N ALA A 128 -8.94 -0.61 -2.09
CA ALA A 128 -7.75 0.19 -1.82
C ALA A 128 -6.81 0.28 -3.03
N ILE A 129 -6.72 -0.76 -3.87
CA ILE A 129 -6.00 -0.70 -5.15
C ILE A 129 -6.61 0.36 -6.07
N CYS A 130 -7.93 0.39 -6.20
CA CYS A 130 -8.63 1.37 -7.02
C CYS A 130 -8.46 2.81 -6.48
N VAL A 131 -8.59 2.99 -5.16
CA VAL A 131 -8.40 4.31 -4.52
C VAL A 131 -6.95 4.79 -4.68
N ALA A 132 -5.97 3.90 -4.47
CA ALA A 132 -4.56 4.20 -4.69
C ALA A 132 -4.27 4.61 -6.14
N LEU A 133 -4.94 3.99 -7.11
CA LEU A 133 -4.81 4.39 -8.52
C LEU A 133 -5.34 5.80 -8.75
N LEU A 134 -6.49 6.15 -8.17
CA LEU A 134 -7.03 7.51 -8.26
C LEU A 134 -6.09 8.54 -7.62
N ASP A 135 -5.46 8.23 -6.48
CA ASP A 135 -4.46 9.09 -5.85
C ASP A 135 -3.23 9.23 -6.75
N HIS A 136 -2.74 8.11 -7.30
CA HIS A 136 -1.56 8.05 -8.15
C HIS A 136 -1.70 8.89 -9.43
N ILE A 137 -2.91 8.95 -10.02
CA ILE A 137 -3.18 9.79 -11.20
C ILE A 137 -3.74 11.18 -10.86
N GLY A 138 -3.81 11.55 -9.57
CA GLY A 138 -4.26 12.86 -9.11
C GLY A 138 -5.77 13.10 -9.23
N MET A 139 -6.58 12.06 -9.46
CA MET A 139 -8.03 12.16 -9.68
C MET A 139 -8.88 11.74 -8.49
N ASN A 140 -8.29 11.45 -7.33
CA ASN A 140 -9.06 10.99 -6.17
C ASN A 140 -9.92 12.12 -5.54
N PRO A 141 -11.26 12.02 -5.57
CA PRO A 141 -12.16 12.98 -4.91
C PRO A 141 -12.22 12.79 -3.39
N VAL A 142 -11.92 11.58 -2.89
CA VAL A 142 -11.95 11.22 -1.47
C VAL A 142 -10.61 10.58 -1.09
N SER A 143 -9.69 11.40 -0.59
CA SER A 143 -8.31 10.98 -0.37
C SER A 143 -7.93 11.04 1.11
N ARG A 144 -7.14 10.08 1.56
CA ARG A 144 -6.51 10.08 2.89
C ARG A 144 -5.20 10.88 2.90
N ILE A 145 -4.62 11.16 1.72
CA ILE A 145 -3.29 11.77 1.58
C ILE A 145 -3.19 13.17 2.21
N PRO A 146 -4.14 14.11 2.01
CA PRO A 146 -4.04 15.47 2.57
C PRO A 146 -3.98 15.50 4.10
N LEU A 147 -4.63 14.54 4.76
CA LEU A 147 -4.66 14.42 6.21
C LEU A 147 -3.62 13.44 6.76
N SER A 148 -2.83 12.81 5.90
CA SER A 148 -1.71 11.96 6.30
C SER A 148 -0.48 12.79 6.70
N CYS A 149 0.53 12.12 7.26
CA CYS A 149 1.84 12.74 7.51
C CYS A 149 2.56 13.22 6.24
N TYR A 150 2.21 12.68 5.07
CA TYR A 150 2.86 13.05 3.80
C TYR A 150 2.21 14.26 3.14
N ARG A 151 0.92 14.55 3.38
CA ARG A 151 0.15 15.65 2.78
C ARG A 151 -0.07 15.60 1.26
N THR A 152 0.90 15.12 0.48
CA THR A 152 0.85 14.98 -0.98
C THR A 152 1.40 13.63 -1.42
N VAL A 153 1.05 13.19 -2.62
CA VAL A 153 1.58 11.94 -3.20
C VAL A 153 3.07 12.10 -3.53
N GLU A 154 3.48 13.30 -3.94
CA GLU A 154 4.87 13.66 -4.20
C GLU A 154 5.73 13.45 -2.96
N ASN A 155 5.26 13.86 -1.78
CA ASN A 155 5.98 13.65 -0.53
C ASN A 155 6.06 12.16 -0.14
N VAL A 156 5.08 11.33 -0.51
CA VAL A 156 5.17 9.87 -0.37
C VAL A 156 6.31 9.34 -1.26
N LYS A 157 6.35 9.80 -2.51
CA LYS A 157 7.37 9.39 -3.49
C LYS A 157 8.76 9.85 -3.07
N ASP A 158 8.90 11.06 -2.53
CA ASP A 158 10.17 11.60 -2.05
C ASP A 158 10.70 10.84 -0.82
N ASP A 159 9.83 10.48 0.13
CA ASP A 159 10.21 9.59 1.25
C ASP A 159 10.72 8.24 0.75
N ILE A 160 10.05 7.67 -0.26
CA ILE A 160 10.45 6.41 -0.89
C ILE A 160 11.80 6.55 -1.59
N LYS A 161 12.02 7.62 -2.36
CA LYS A 161 13.32 7.87 -3.03
C LYS A 161 14.45 7.97 -2.02
N ASN A 162 14.23 8.71 -0.94
CA ASN A 162 15.22 8.87 0.15
C ASN A 162 15.52 7.55 0.89
N ASN A 163 14.60 6.58 0.84
CA ASN A 163 14.70 5.29 1.52
C ASN A 163 14.59 4.09 0.56
N LEU A 164 14.98 4.25 -0.70
CA LEU A 164 14.62 3.33 -1.80
C LEU A 164 15.03 1.88 -1.54
N ALA A 165 16.23 1.67 -1.00
CA ALA A 165 16.75 0.34 -0.69
C ALA A 165 15.90 -0.39 0.37
N LYS A 166 15.46 0.34 1.41
CA LYS A 166 14.63 -0.22 2.49
C LYS A 166 13.24 -0.59 1.98
N TYR A 167 12.61 0.32 1.24
CA TYR A 167 11.31 0.09 0.64
C TYR A 167 11.34 -1.06 -0.39
N SER A 168 12.40 -1.12 -1.22
CA SER A 168 12.56 -2.21 -2.19
C SER A 168 12.66 -3.58 -1.53
N ALA A 169 13.25 -3.65 -0.34
CA ALA A 169 13.42 -4.90 0.40
C ALA A 169 12.21 -5.30 1.28
N GLY A 170 11.15 -4.48 1.35
CA GLY A 170 10.05 -4.68 2.31
C GLY A 170 10.43 -4.36 3.75
N GLN A 171 11.55 -3.69 3.96
CA GLN A 171 12.03 -3.31 5.30
C GLN A 171 11.61 -1.87 5.61
N VAL A 172 10.32 -1.60 5.50
CA VAL A 172 9.82 -0.25 5.71
C VAL A 172 9.86 0.02 7.21
N ASN A 173 10.76 0.89 7.65
CA ASN A 173 10.54 1.60 8.92
C ASN A 173 9.28 2.42 8.67
N VAL A 174 8.13 1.87 9.04
CA VAL A 174 6.88 2.63 9.12
C VAL A 174 7.26 3.85 9.95
N CYS A 175 7.22 5.07 9.38
CA CYS A 175 7.39 6.30 10.14
C CYS A 175 6.65 6.09 11.46
N GLY A 176 7.43 6.06 12.54
CA GLY A 176 6.97 5.54 13.82
C GLY A 176 5.67 6.21 14.16
N VAL A 177 4.62 5.41 14.32
CA VAL A 177 3.36 5.77 15.00
C VAL A 177 3.09 7.26 14.88
N ASN A 178 2.80 7.74 13.66
CA ASN A 178 2.56 9.16 13.48
C ASN A 178 1.39 9.51 14.39
N HIS A 179 1.68 10.34 15.40
CA HIS A 179 0.67 11.10 16.11
C HIS A 179 -0.12 11.86 15.06
N PHE A 180 -1.21 11.25 14.58
CA PHE A 180 -2.21 11.98 13.84
C PHE A 180 -2.61 13.12 14.77
N SER A 181 -2.45 14.36 14.30
CA SER A 181 -3.05 15.49 15.00
C SER A 181 -4.52 15.13 15.20
N ALA A 182 -4.96 15.00 16.45
CA ALA A 182 -6.35 14.74 16.76
C ALA A 182 -7.17 15.91 16.26
N THR A 183 -7.67 15.84 15.03
CA THR A 183 -8.65 16.79 14.53
C THR A 183 -10.03 16.35 14.99
N ASN A 184 -10.19 16.30 16.31
CA ASN A 184 -11.47 16.62 16.93
C ASN A 184 -11.66 18.12 16.75
N THR A 185 -12.05 18.53 15.56
CA THR A 185 -12.59 19.86 15.38
C THR A 185 -13.62 19.73 14.28
N LYS A 186 -14.88 19.85 14.70
CA LYS A 186 -15.99 20.17 13.82
C LYS A 186 -15.49 21.20 12.82
N VAL A 187 -15.49 20.83 11.54
CA VAL A 187 -15.31 21.80 10.47
C VAL A 187 -16.53 22.70 10.58
N GLY A 188 -16.32 23.91 11.10
CA GLY A 188 -17.32 24.97 11.15
C GLY A 188 -17.46 25.65 9.80
#